data_AF-A0A8D8DHS9-F1
#
_entry.id   AF-A0A8D8DHS9-F1
#
_cell.length_a   1.000
_cell.length_b   1.000
_cell.length_c   1.000
_cell.angle_alpha   90.00
_cell.angle_beta   90.00
_cell.angle_gamma   90.00
#
_symmetry.space_group_name_H-M   'P 1'
#
loop_
_entity.id
_entity.type
_entity.pdbx_description
1 polymer ?
#
loop_
_entity_poly.entity_id
_entity_poly.type
_entity_poly.pdbx_seq_one_letter_code
_entity_poly.pdbx_strand_id
1 'polypeptide(L)'
;MAKLDSSCIGFVINLFIIINLVLSSNAQRRPFNSNRLASRPVHRVHPCEQSSCYPATGNLLIGRENRLQASSTCGIDRPERYCIVSHLEEKKCFLCDTRPETANTPMKNHRVGQIIYKNMPGTLDQSWWQSENGKENVTIQLDLEAEFHFTHLIIVFATFRPAAMLIERSYDFGKTWHVYRYFAHNCREAFPNSLSVAKNITDVICDHRYSSVEPSKNGEVIYRVLPPMNIENPYAEHVQNMLKMTNLRINF
;
A
#
# COMPACT_ATOMS: atom_id res chain seq x y z
N MET A 1 27.43 0.66 -13.77
CA MET A 1 26.08 0.26 -14.21
C MET A 1 26.13 -1.21 -14.58
N ALA A 2 25.73 -2.10 -13.67
CA ALA A 2 25.57 -3.51 -14.02
C ALA A 2 24.27 -3.63 -14.83
N LYS A 3 24.36 -4.12 -16.07
CA LYS A 3 23.20 -4.61 -16.80
C LYS A 3 22.66 -5.81 -16.02
N LEU A 4 21.55 -5.64 -15.29
CA LEU A 4 20.76 -6.78 -14.84
C LEU A 4 20.01 -7.29 -16.07
N ASP A 5 20.24 -8.56 -16.42
CA ASP A 5 19.51 -9.23 -17.51
C ASP A 5 17.99 -9.11 -17.30
N SER A 6 17.27 -8.61 -18.31
CA SER A 6 15.81 -8.43 -18.35
C SER A 6 14.99 -9.69 -18.04
N SER A 7 15.62 -10.86 -17.88
CA SER A 7 14.95 -12.12 -17.53
C SER A 7 14.72 -12.34 -16.04
N CYS A 8 15.09 -11.40 -15.15
CA CYS A 8 15.18 -11.66 -13.70
C CYS A 8 14.37 -10.74 -12.77
N ILE A 9 13.56 -9.81 -13.27
CA ILE A 9 12.82 -8.88 -12.40
C ILE A 9 11.33 -8.96 -12.74
N GLY A 10 10.56 -9.60 -11.85
CA GLY A 10 9.14 -9.31 -11.72
C GLY A 10 8.96 -8.27 -10.60
N PHE A 11 7.97 -7.40 -10.71
CA PHE A 11 7.64 -6.49 -9.63
C PHE A 11 6.99 -7.29 -8.51
N VAL A 12 7.59 -7.25 -7.31
CA VAL A 12 7.10 -8.00 -6.16
C VAL A 12 6.68 -7.06 -5.05
N ILE A 13 5.43 -7.13 -4.58
CA ILE A 13 4.86 -6.18 -3.62
C ILE A 13 4.21 -6.90 -2.43
N ASN A 14 4.48 -6.40 -1.23
CA ASN A 14 3.74 -6.57 0.01
C ASN A 14 3.21 -5.18 0.38
N LEU A 15 1.92 -4.95 0.59
CA LEU A 15 1.44 -3.64 1.03
C LEU A 15 1.31 -3.62 2.56
N PHE A 16 1.89 -2.63 3.24
CA PHE A 16 1.64 -2.35 4.66
C PHE A 16 1.07 -0.95 4.86
N ILE A 17 0.56 -0.70 6.06
CA ILE A 17 0.39 0.61 6.67
C ILE A 17 0.69 0.40 8.16
N ILE A 18 1.57 1.22 8.74
CA ILE A 18 1.89 1.20 10.18
C ILE A 18 0.69 1.77 10.94
N ILE A 19 0.10 0.98 11.85
CA ILE A 19 -0.87 1.45 12.83
C ILE A 19 -0.07 2.05 14.00
N ASN A 20 -0.13 3.37 14.20
CA ASN A 20 0.24 3.96 15.48
C ASN A 20 -0.85 3.63 16.49
N LEU A 21 -0.65 2.55 17.26
CA LEU A 21 -1.42 2.28 18.47
C LEU A 21 -0.94 3.23 19.57
N VAL A 22 -1.66 4.33 19.79
CA VAL A 22 -1.53 5.06 21.06
C VAL A 22 -2.28 4.28 22.12
N LEU A 23 -1.55 3.41 22.84
CA LEU A 23 -2.05 2.76 24.04
C LEU A 23 -2.07 3.77 25.20
N SER A 24 -3.20 4.43 25.40
CA SER A 24 -3.47 5.15 26.65
C SER A 24 -4.10 4.18 27.65
N SER A 25 -3.27 3.37 28.32
CA SER A 25 -3.70 2.49 29.40
C SER A 25 -3.08 2.95 30.72
N ASN A 26 -3.85 3.68 31.53
CA ASN A 26 -3.63 3.75 32.97
C ASN A 26 -4.96 3.88 33.70
N ALA A 27 -5.51 2.74 34.11
CA ALA A 27 -6.56 2.69 35.11
C ALA A 27 -6.20 1.59 36.12
N GLN A 28 -5.58 2.02 37.23
CA GLN A 28 -5.27 1.20 38.38
C GLN A 28 -6.57 0.61 38.98
N ARG A 29 -6.60 -0.72 39.15
CA ARG A 29 -7.70 -1.42 39.85
C ARG A 29 -7.64 -1.08 41.34
N ARG A 30 -8.71 -0.48 41.88
CA ARG A 30 -9.00 -0.43 43.33
C ARG A 30 -10.09 -1.45 43.69
N PRO A 31 -10.09 -2.01 44.92
CA PRO A 31 -10.96 -3.12 45.28
C PRO A 31 -12.42 -2.67 45.47
N PHE A 32 -13.32 -3.59 45.12
CA PHE A 32 -14.76 -3.42 45.08
C PHE A 32 -15.34 -3.45 46.50
N ASN A 33 -15.93 -2.33 46.96
CA ASN A 33 -16.71 -2.30 48.20
C ASN A 33 -18.20 -2.21 47.87
N SER A 34 -18.97 -3.19 48.32
CA SER A 34 -20.38 -3.37 48.02
C SER A 34 -21.24 -2.48 48.91
N ASN A 35 -21.67 -1.34 48.39
CA ASN A 35 -22.86 -0.62 48.87
C ASN A 35 -23.60 -0.04 47.65
N ARG A 36 -24.63 -0.77 47.18
CA ARG A 36 -25.50 -0.32 46.08
C ARG A 36 -26.60 0.59 46.63
N LEU A 37 -26.45 1.90 46.47
CA LEU A 37 -27.60 2.78 46.28
C LEU A 37 -28.07 2.62 44.82
N ALA A 38 -29.38 2.46 44.63
CA ALA A 38 -30.01 2.38 43.31
C ALA A 38 -29.78 3.69 42.52
N SER A 39 -28.75 3.71 41.68
CA SER A 39 -28.50 4.78 40.73
C SER A 39 -29.49 4.68 39.56
N ARG A 40 -30.24 5.76 39.32
CA ARG A 40 -31.05 5.98 38.10
C ARG A 40 -30.25 5.58 36.85
N PRO A 41 -30.90 5.02 35.81
CA PRO A 41 -30.21 4.75 34.55
C PRO A 41 -29.75 6.07 33.96
N VAL A 42 -28.46 6.34 34.04
CA VAL A 42 -27.83 7.47 33.36
C VAL A 42 -27.91 7.15 31.88
N HIS A 43 -28.80 7.84 31.16
CA HIS A 43 -28.82 7.79 29.70
C HIS A 43 -27.50 8.39 29.21
N ARG A 44 -26.54 7.51 28.90
CA ARG A 44 -25.28 7.94 28.29
C ARG A 44 -25.58 8.26 26.83
N VAL A 45 -25.76 9.55 26.57
CA VAL A 45 -25.80 10.15 25.24
C VAL A 45 -24.56 9.69 24.47
N HIS A 46 -24.72 9.23 23.23
CA HIS A 46 -23.60 8.73 22.43
C HIS A 46 -22.59 9.87 22.21
N PRO A 47 -21.26 9.65 22.28
CA PRO A 47 -20.27 10.73 22.14
C PRO A 47 -20.40 11.55 20.84
N CYS A 48 -20.92 10.92 19.79
CA CYS A 48 -21.18 11.55 18.49
C CYS A 48 -22.40 12.49 18.48
N GLU A 49 -23.26 12.45 19.50
CA GLU A 49 -24.35 13.42 19.70
C GLU A 49 -23.86 14.68 20.44
N GLN A 50 -22.67 14.62 21.05
CA GLN A 50 -22.08 15.73 21.83
C GLN A 50 -20.89 16.40 21.13
N SER A 51 -20.28 15.73 20.14
CA SER A 51 -19.05 16.18 19.49
C SER A 51 -18.90 15.60 18.09
N SER A 52 -17.93 16.10 17.34
CA SER A 52 -17.58 15.56 16.02
C SER A 52 -17.23 14.07 16.12
N CYS A 53 -17.83 13.29 15.24
CA CYS A 53 -17.65 11.85 15.17
C CYS A 53 -16.95 11.50 13.86
N TYR A 54 -15.87 10.72 13.95
CA TYR A 54 -15.12 10.27 12.77
C TYR A 54 -15.11 8.74 12.75
N PRO A 55 -15.26 8.13 11.56
CA PRO A 55 -15.17 6.69 11.42
C PRO A 55 -13.77 6.19 11.81
N ALA A 56 -13.69 4.94 12.25
CA ALA A 56 -12.40 4.32 12.53
C ALA A 56 -11.57 4.21 11.24
N THR A 57 -10.27 4.50 11.35
CA THR A 57 -9.32 4.31 10.25
C THR A 57 -8.96 2.84 10.10
N GLY A 58 -8.78 2.36 8.87
CA GLY A 58 -8.40 0.98 8.60
C GLY A 58 -7.68 0.80 7.26
N ASN A 59 -7.16 -0.40 7.04
CA ASN A 59 -6.55 -0.78 5.76
C ASN A 59 -7.67 -1.06 4.73
N LEU A 60 -7.71 -0.27 3.66
CA LEU A 60 -8.72 -0.37 2.61
C LEU A 60 -8.66 -1.71 1.85
N LEU A 61 -7.53 -2.43 1.87
CA LEU A 61 -7.41 -3.74 1.21
C LEU A 61 -8.17 -4.86 1.92
N ILE A 62 -8.36 -4.76 3.24
CA ILE A 62 -8.97 -5.84 4.02
C ILE A 62 -10.43 -6.01 3.59
N GLY A 63 -10.78 -7.24 3.21
CA GLY A 63 -12.12 -7.59 2.72
C GLY A 63 -12.40 -7.18 1.27
N ARG A 64 -11.39 -6.71 0.52
CA ARG A 64 -11.54 -6.22 -0.86
C ARG A 64 -10.64 -6.94 -1.87
N GLU A 65 -10.36 -8.21 -1.65
CA GLU A 65 -9.57 -9.02 -2.61
C GLU A 65 -10.19 -9.03 -4.01
N ASN A 66 -11.52 -9.12 -4.11
CA ASN A 66 -12.26 -9.07 -5.37
C ASN A 66 -12.30 -7.69 -6.05
N ARG A 67 -11.71 -6.66 -5.42
CA ARG A 67 -11.56 -5.31 -5.96
C ARG A 67 -10.14 -5.00 -6.41
N LEU A 68 -9.22 -5.94 -6.23
CA LEU A 68 -7.84 -5.84 -6.67
C LEU A 68 -7.65 -6.47 -8.03
N GLN A 69 -6.92 -5.79 -8.89
CA GLN A 69 -6.59 -6.25 -10.23
C GLN A 69 -5.11 -5.96 -10.50
N ALA A 70 -4.47 -6.84 -11.27
CA ALA A 70 -3.12 -6.62 -11.78
C ALA A 70 -3.09 -6.88 -13.29
N SER A 71 -2.36 -6.09 -14.04
CA SER A 71 -2.26 -6.28 -15.50
C SER A 71 -1.38 -7.47 -15.92
N SER A 72 -0.55 -7.97 -14.99
CA SER A 72 0.29 -9.15 -15.19
C SER A 72 0.41 -9.90 -13.87
N THR A 73 0.48 -11.23 -13.92
CA THR A 73 0.77 -12.09 -12.77
C THR A 73 1.43 -13.36 -13.29
N CYS A 74 2.52 -13.80 -12.68
CA CYS A 74 3.22 -15.01 -13.13
C CYS A 74 2.36 -16.27 -12.89
N GLY A 75 2.55 -17.27 -13.73
CA GLY A 75 2.08 -18.62 -13.46
C GLY A 75 0.56 -18.82 -13.62
N ILE A 76 -0.14 -17.93 -14.32
CA ILE A 76 -1.60 -18.06 -14.56
C ILE A 76 -1.89 -19.25 -15.48
N ASP A 77 -1.21 -19.34 -16.63
CA ASP A 77 -1.48 -20.39 -17.62
C ASP A 77 -0.68 -21.68 -17.36
N ARG A 78 0.58 -21.51 -16.94
CA ARG A 78 1.53 -22.61 -16.68
C ARG A 78 2.57 -22.20 -15.65
N PRO A 79 3.19 -23.14 -14.93
CA PRO A 79 4.26 -22.81 -13.99
C PRO A 79 5.43 -22.08 -14.67
N GLU A 80 5.86 -20.97 -14.08
CA GLU A 80 6.93 -20.11 -14.56
C GLU A 80 8.10 -20.10 -13.58
N ARG A 81 9.33 -20.29 -14.08
CA ARG A 81 10.52 -20.21 -13.25
C ARG A 81 10.95 -18.76 -13.09
N TYR A 82 11.21 -18.33 -11.86
CA TYR A 82 11.79 -17.01 -11.58
C TYR A 82 12.99 -17.16 -10.64
N CYS A 83 13.84 -16.15 -10.58
CA CYS A 83 15.01 -16.17 -9.71
C CYS A 83 15.16 -14.84 -8.97
N ILE A 84 15.45 -14.92 -7.69
CA ILE A 84 15.72 -13.77 -6.83
C ILE A 84 17.24 -13.57 -6.81
N VAL A 85 17.67 -12.38 -7.21
CA VAL A 85 19.08 -11.96 -7.18
C VAL A 85 19.31 -11.09 -5.96
N SER A 86 20.37 -11.37 -5.19
CA SER A 86 20.81 -10.55 -4.07
C SER A 86 22.21 -10.00 -4.34
N HIS A 87 22.57 -8.88 -3.73
CA HIS A 87 23.93 -8.32 -3.85
C HIS A 87 25.01 -9.18 -3.18
N LEU A 88 24.62 -10.08 -2.26
CA LEU A 88 25.53 -10.81 -1.37
C LEU A 88 25.37 -12.34 -1.45
N GLU A 89 24.28 -12.84 -2.02
CA GLU A 89 23.98 -14.28 -2.07
C GLU A 89 23.93 -14.78 -3.52
N GLU A 90 24.17 -16.08 -3.69
CA GLU A 90 23.96 -16.76 -4.96
C GLU A 90 22.50 -16.67 -5.44
N LYS A 91 22.32 -16.63 -6.76
CA LYS A 91 21.01 -16.58 -7.42
C LYS A 91 20.17 -17.80 -7.02
N LYS A 92 19.08 -17.58 -6.29
CA LYS A 92 18.12 -18.63 -5.92
C LYS A 92 16.91 -18.59 -6.85
N CYS A 93 16.54 -19.74 -7.39
CA CYS A 93 15.43 -19.86 -8.34
C CYS A 93 14.28 -20.69 -7.78
N PHE A 94 13.07 -20.28 -8.11
CA PHE A 94 11.81 -20.80 -7.60
C PHE A 94 10.81 -20.96 -8.75
N LEU A 95 9.66 -21.56 -8.45
CA LEU A 95 8.58 -21.78 -9.40
C LEU A 95 7.35 -20.98 -8.95
N CYS A 96 6.87 -20.11 -9.82
CA CYS A 96 5.59 -19.42 -9.69
C CYS A 96 4.53 -20.25 -10.39
N ASP A 97 3.47 -20.60 -9.67
CA ASP A 97 2.32 -21.32 -10.18
C ASP A 97 1.09 -20.73 -9.47
N THR A 98 0.32 -19.92 -10.19
CA THR A 98 -0.80 -19.14 -9.66
C THR A 98 -2.15 -19.79 -9.98
N ARG A 99 -2.14 -21.01 -10.54
CA ARG A 99 -3.35 -21.77 -10.84
C ARG A 99 -4.10 -22.19 -9.57
N PRO A 100 -5.40 -22.53 -9.66
CA PRO A 100 -6.22 -22.84 -8.49
C PRO A 100 -5.67 -23.97 -7.60
N GLU A 101 -4.93 -24.92 -8.16
CA GLU A 101 -4.38 -26.08 -7.44
C GLU A 101 -3.33 -25.68 -6.39
N THR A 102 -2.65 -24.55 -6.58
CA THR A 102 -1.61 -24.05 -5.66
C THR A 102 -2.11 -22.91 -4.77
N ALA A 103 -3.41 -22.58 -4.78
CA ALA A 103 -3.97 -21.43 -4.05
C ALA A 103 -3.64 -21.41 -2.55
N ASN A 104 -3.42 -22.57 -1.94
CA ASN A 104 -3.04 -22.72 -0.53
C ASN A 104 -1.52 -22.86 -0.30
N THR A 105 -0.70 -22.61 -1.33
CA THR A 105 0.76 -22.68 -1.28
C THR A 105 1.35 -21.29 -1.55
N PRO A 106 1.48 -20.43 -0.51
CA PRO A 106 1.89 -19.03 -0.68
C PRO A 106 3.30 -18.87 -1.26
N MET A 107 4.16 -19.89 -1.13
CA MET A 107 5.50 -19.90 -1.74
C MET A 107 5.48 -20.07 -3.27
N LYS A 108 4.36 -20.52 -3.85
CA LYS A 108 4.19 -20.74 -5.31
C LYS A 108 3.15 -19.83 -5.93
N ASN A 109 2.05 -19.58 -5.23
CA ASN A 109 0.90 -18.83 -5.75
C ASN A 109 1.01 -17.35 -5.37
N HIS A 110 1.37 -16.52 -6.36
CA HIS A 110 1.67 -15.11 -6.18
C HIS A 110 0.58 -14.20 -6.78
N ARG A 111 -0.70 -14.57 -6.60
CA ARG A 111 -1.85 -13.79 -7.06
C ARG A 111 -1.91 -12.40 -6.43
N VAL A 112 -2.57 -11.45 -7.08
CA VAL A 112 -2.68 -10.06 -6.59
C VAL A 112 -3.25 -9.96 -5.17
N GLY A 113 -4.15 -10.86 -4.77
CA GLY A 113 -4.70 -10.91 -3.41
C GLY A 113 -3.68 -11.18 -2.29
N GLN A 114 -2.50 -11.70 -2.62
CA GLN A 114 -1.44 -11.95 -1.64
C GLN A 114 -0.81 -10.65 -1.09
N ILE A 115 -1.14 -9.47 -1.64
CA ILE A 115 -0.66 -8.18 -1.12
C ILE A 115 -1.43 -7.68 0.12
N ILE A 116 -2.57 -8.29 0.45
CA ILE A 116 -3.46 -7.84 1.54
C ILE A 116 -2.81 -8.05 2.91
N TYR A 117 -2.04 -9.13 3.05
CA TYR A 117 -1.37 -9.52 4.29
C TYR A 117 0.12 -9.78 4.02
N LYS A 118 0.97 -9.56 5.04
CA LYS A 118 2.41 -9.91 4.97
C LYS A 118 2.66 -11.39 4.85
N ASN A 119 1.89 -12.10 5.64
CA ASN A 119 2.00 -13.51 5.82
C ASN A 119 0.63 -14.08 5.53
N MET A 120 0.60 -15.27 4.98
CA MET A 120 -0.65 -15.97 4.78
C MET A 120 -1.37 -16.14 6.13
N PRO A 121 -2.65 -15.77 6.25
CA PRO A 121 -3.36 -15.82 7.52
C PRO A 121 -3.24 -17.18 8.21
N GLY A 122 -2.85 -17.17 9.49
CA GLY A 122 -2.64 -18.39 10.28
C GLY A 122 -1.25 -19.04 10.12
N THR A 123 -0.34 -18.45 9.34
CA THR A 123 1.02 -18.96 9.11
C THR A 123 2.08 -17.89 9.32
N LEU A 124 3.35 -18.29 9.30
CA LEU A 124 4.52 -17.39 9.24
C LEU A 124 5.06 -17.24 7.81
N ASP A 125 4.38 -17.85 6.82
CA ASP A 125 4.82 -17.86 5.44
C ASP A 125 4.52 -16.51 4.79
N GLN A 126 5.57 -15.87 4.27
CA GLN A 126 5.43 -14.61 3.55
C GLN A 126 4.60 -14.81 2.28
N SER A 127 3.72 -13.85 2.01
CA SER A 127 2.86 -13.78 0.83
C SER A 127 3.17 -12.53 0.02
N TRP A 128 3.18 -12.63 -1.31
CA TRP A 128 3.35 -11.48 -2.18
C TRP A 128 2.67 -11.68 -3.53
N TRP A 129 2.44 -10.58 -4.25
CA TRP A 129 2.10 -10.63 -5.67
C TRP A 129 3.35 -10.51 -6.52
N GLN A 130 3.38 -11.20 -7.67
CA GLN A 130 4.48 -11.14 -8.63
C GLN A 130 3.98 -11.10 -10.08
N SER A 131 4.50 -10.14 -10.86
CA SER A 131 4.28 -10.08 -12.31
C SER A 131 4.99 -11.19 -13.07
N GLU A 132 4.66 -11.38 -14.34
CA GLU A 132 5.48 -12.17 -15.26
C GLU A 132 6.93 -11.64 -15.30
N ASN A 133 7.89 -12.51 -15.57
CA ASN A 133 9.30 -12.15 -15.60
C ASN A 133 9.62 -11.18 -16.73
N GLY A 134 10.31 -10.08 -16.41
CA GLY A 134 10.76 -9.11 -17.42
C GLY A 134 9.63 -8.28 -18.03
N LYS A 135 8.42 -8.38 -17.49
CA LYS A 135 7.28 -7.57 -17.94
C LYS A 135 7.42 -6.15 -17.39
N GLU A 136 7.54 -5.19 -18.29
CA GLU A 136 7.48 -3.75 -17.99
C GLU A 136 6.07 -3.21 -18.18
N ASN A 137 5.79 -2.02 -17.64
CA ASN A 137 4.47 -1.35 -17.68
C ASN A 137 3.38 -2.18 -17.01
N VAL A 138 3.66 -2.62 -15.79
CA VAL A 138 2.73 -3.44 -15.00
C VAL A 138 1.94 -2.53 -14.07
N THR A 139 0.66 -2.83 -13.89
CA THR A 139 -0.23 -2.03 -13.05
C THR A 139 -0.90 -2.88 -12.00
N ILE A 140 -1.09 -2.31 -10.82
CA ILE A 140 -2.02 -2.81 -9.80
C ILE A 140 -3.10 -1.75 -9.61
N GLN A 141 -4.36 -2.17 -9.60
CA GLN A 141 -5.50 -1.30 -9.39
C GLN A 141 -6.39 -1.82 -8.25
N LEU A 142 -6.88 -0.89 -7.44
CA LEU A 142 -7.89 -1.10 -6.41
C LEU A 142 -9.12 -0.24 -6.71
N ASP A 143 -10.28 -0.88 -6.85
CA ASP A 143 -11.56 -0.22 -7.14
C ASP A 143 -12.50 -0.27 -5.93
N LEU A 144 -12.68 0.87 -5.25
CA LEU A 144 -13.50 0.94 -4.04
C LEU A 144 -14.98 1.10 -4.38
N GLU A 145 -15.82 0.54 -3.52
CA GLU A 145 -17.29 0.62 -3.64
C GLU A 145 -17.86 2.00 -3.28
N ALA A 146 -17.06 2.86 -2.66
CA ALA A 146 -17.45 4.18 -2.19
C ALA A 146 -16.24 5.14 -2.22
N GLU A 147 -16.49 6.41 -1.91
CA GLU A 147 -15.44 7.39 -1.68
C GLU A 147 -14.86 7.21 -0.26
N PHE A 148 -13.52 7.17 -0.17
CA PHE A 148 -12.78 7.09 1.09
C PHE A 148 -11.79 8.24 1.23
N HIS A 149 -11.44 8.56 2.47
CA HIS A 149 -10.30 9.41 2.78
C HIS A 149 -9.02 8.57 2.85
N PHE A 150 -8.22 8.67 1.80
CA PHE A 150 -6.92 8.05 1.70
C PHE A 150 -5.85 8.93 2.36
N THR A 151 -5.03 8.35 3.23
CA THR A 151 -4.02 9.12 4.00
C THR A 151 -2.60 8.82 3.54
N HIS A 152 -2.28 7.55 3.33
CA HIS A 152 -0.94 7.12 2.95
C HIS A 152 -0.96 5.71 2.33
N LEU A 153 0.13 5.38 1.63
CA LEU A 153 0.44 4.08 1.07
C LEU A 153 1.80 3.62 1.59
N ILE A 154 1.97 2.35 1.97
CA ILE A 154 3.29 1.76 2.16
C ILE A 154 3.38 0.48 1.34
N ILE A 155 4.30 0.47 0.39
CA ILE A 155 4.60 -0.68 -0.47
C ILE A 155 5.94 -1.23 -0.01
N VAL A 156 6.02 -2.53 0.21
CA VAL A 156 7.21 -3.26 0.64
C VAL A 156 7.53 -4.30 -0.40
N PHE A 157 8.61 -4.13 -1.13
CA PHE A 157 8.93 -5.01 -2.24
C PHE A 157 9.64 -6.27 -1.73
N ALA A 158 9.25 -7.46 -2.20
CA ALA A 158 10.02 -8.68 -1.86
C ALA A 158 11.26 -8.87 -2.75
N THR A 159 11.42 -8.03 -3.76
CA THR A 159 12.62 -7.86 -4.59
C THR A 159 13.07 -6.40 -4.53
N PHE A 160 14.02 -6.02 -5.40
CA PHE A 160 14.36 -4.64 -5.67
C PHE A 160 13.12 -3.78 -5.96
N ARG A 161 13.17 -2.53 -5.52
CA ARG A 161 12.19 -1.53 -5.87
C ARG A 161 12.29 -1.18 -7.37
N PRO A 162 11.18 -0.81 -8.02
CA PRO A 162 11.17 -0.34 -9.40
C PRO A 162 12.16 0.80 -9.63
N ALA A 163 12.80 0.83 -10.80
CA ALA A 163 13.67 1.94 -11.19
C ALA A 163 12.90 3.25 -11.37
N ALA A 164 11.66 3.14 -11.85
CA ALA A 164 10.67 4.19 -11.90
C ALA A 164 9.29 3.59 -11.62
N MET A 165 8.41 4.36 -10.99
CA MET A 165 7.00 4.02 -10.78
C MET A 165 6.19 5.28 -10.51
N LEU A 166 4.87 5.20 -10.65
CA LEU A 166 3.99 6.31 -10.31
C LEU A 166 2.69 5.81 -9.66
N ILE A 167 2.15 6.64 -8.77
CA ILE A 167 0.88 6.39 -8.09
C ILE A 167 -0.15 7.36 -8.66
N GLU A 168 -1.28 6.84 -9.09
CA GLU A 168 -2.43 7.61 -9.56
C GLU A 168 -3.67 7.24 -8.75
N ARG A 169 -4.64 8.13 -8.81
CA ARG A 169 -5.92 7.94 -8.18
C ARG A 169 -7.05 8.50 -9.02
N SER A 170 -8.24 7.99 -8.74
CA SER A 170 -9.50 8.58 -9.13
C SER A 170 -10.30 8.88 -7.87
N TYR A 171 -11.14 9.91 -7.95
CA TYR A 171 -12.18 10.21 -6.96
C TYR A 171 -13.57 10.34 -7.61
N ASP A 172 -13.71 9.83 -8.84
CA ASP A 172 -14.95 9.87 -9.64
C ASP A 172 -15.30 8.51 -10.29
N PHE A 173 -14.90 7.43 -9.62
CA PHE A 173 -15.14 6.03 -10.02
C PHE A 173 -14.46 5.65 -11.35
N GLY A 174 -13.26 6.16 -11.57
CA GLY A 174 -12.34 5.75 -12.63
C GLY A 174 -12.50 6.55 -13.92
N LYS A 175 -13.30 7.63 -13.90
CA LYS A 175 -13.54 8.48 -15.08
C LYS A 175 -12.34 9.39 -15.34
N THR A 176 -11.76 9.98 -14.30
CA THR A 176 -10.57 10.81 -14.40
C THR A 176 -9.47 10.31 -13.47
N TRP A 177 -8.22 10.38 -13.95
CA TRP A 177 -7.05 9.92 -13.22
C TRP A 177 -6.12 11.10 -12.96
N HIS A 178 -5.66 11.17 -11.72
CA HIS A 178 -4.75 12.21 -11.26
C HIS A 178 -3.51 11.55 -10.64
N VAL A 179 -2.34 12.05 -10.99
CA VAL A 179 -1.09 11.55 -10.42
C VAL A 179 -0.94 12.09 -9.00
N TYR A 180 -0.68 11.19 -8.06
CA TYR A 180 -0.32 11.52 -6.69
C TYR A 180 1.17 11.80 -6.53
N ARG A 181 2.02 10.93 -7.10
CA ARG A 181 3.48 11.04 -6.99
C ARG A 181 4.19 10.17 -8.02
N TYR A 182 5.35 10.65 -8.47
CA TYR A 182 6.34 9.88 -9.20
C TYR A 182 7.46 9.41 -8.27
N PHE A 183 8.04 8.25 -8.53
CA PHE A 183 9.25 7.76 -7.87
C PHE A 183 10.21 7.29 -8.95
N ALA A 184 11.45 7.76 -8.93
CA ALA A 184 12.48 7.27 -9.85
C ALA A 184 13.87 7.49 -9.28
N HIS A 185 14.81 6.61 -9.64
CA HIS A 185 16.23 6.81 -9.30
C HIS A 185 16.79 8.08 -9.97
N ASN A 186 16.41 8.32 -11.22
CA ASN A 186 16.72 9.54 -11.96
C ASN A 186 15.44 10.24 -12.44
N CYS A 187 14.87 11.09 -11.58
CA CYS A 187 13.63 11.81 -11.86
C CYS A 187 13.69 12.67 -13.14
N ARG A 188 14.86 13.24 -13.46
CA ARG A 188 15.00 14.10 -14.65
C ARG A 188 14.92 13.30 -15.96
N GLU A 189 15.32 12.04 -15.92
CA GLU A 189 15.28 11.12 -17.05
C GLU A 189 13.90 10.47 -17.18
N ALA A 190 13.36 9.91 -16.09
CA ALA A 190 12.07 9.21 -16.12
C ALA A 190 10.86 10.15 -16.21
N PHE A 191 10.91 11.30 -15.52
CA PHE A 191 9.79 12.24 -15.38
C PHE A 191 10.28 13.70 -15.54
N PRO A 192 10.72 14.10 -16.75
CA PRO A 192 11.44 15.37 -16.98
C PRO A 192 10.67 16.64 -16.58
N ASN A 193 9.34 16.59 -16.58
CA ASN A 193 8.47 17.70 -16.23
C ASN A 193 8.03 17.72 -14.76
N SER A 194 8.51 16.77 -13.94
CA SER A 194 8.13 16.67 -12.54
C SER A 194 8.88 17.68 -11.66
N LEU A 195 8.22 18.16 -10.60
CA LEU A 195 8.84 19.01 -9.60
C LEU A 195 9.69 18.17 -8.63
N SER A 196 10.78 18.73 -8.10
CA SER A 196 11.61 18.06 -7.10
C SER A 196 11.12 18.28 -5.66
N VAL A 197 10.47 19.41 -5.40
CA VAL A 197 9.99 19.83 -4.07
C VAL A 197 8.58 20.40 -4.22
N ALA A 198 7.69 19.98 -3.33
CA ALA A 198 6.32 20.47 -3.28
C ALA A 198 6.30 21.83 -2.56
N LYS A 199 5.72 22.84 -3.20
CA LYS A 199 5.43 24.15 -2.60
C LYS A 199 3.99 24.21 -2.10
N ASN A 200 3.08 23.53 -2.81
CA ASN A 200 1.68 23.40 -2.45
C ASN A 200 1.30 21.93 -2.21
N ILE A 201 0.17 21.72 -1.54
CA ILE A 201 -0.38 20.37 -1.25
C ILE A 201 -0.74 19.64 -2.54
N THR A 202 -1.12 20.36 -3.60
CA THR A 202 -1.53 19.81 -4.90
C THR A 202 -0.36 19.57 -5.86
N ASP A 203 0.87 19.94 -5.49
CA ASP A 203 2.02 19.79 -6.37
C ASP A 203 2.40 18.32 -6.54
N VAL A 204 2.52 17.88 -7.80
CA VAL A 204 2.98 16.53 -8.14
C VAL A 204 4.50 16.55 -8.28
N ILE A 205 5.17 15.81 -7.41
CA ILE A 205 6.64 15.73 -7.37
C ILE A 205 7.16 14.35 -7.77
N CYS A 206 8.45 14.28 -8.09
CA CYS A 206 9.19 13.04 -8.18
C CYS A 206 10.11 12.84 -6.97
N ASP A 207 9.95 11.72 -6.26
CA ASP A 207 10.69 11.38 -5.05
C ASP A 207 11.69 10.25 -5.32
N HIS A 208 12.98 10.58 -5.31
CA HIS A 208 14.06 9.63 -5.55
C HIS A 208 14.46 8.83 -4.30
N ARG A 209 14.03 9.24 -3.10
CA ARG A 209 14.52 8.67 -1.82
C ARG A 209 14.17 7.20 -1.63
N TYR A 210 13.08 6.75 -2.25
CA TYR A 210 12.65 5.36 -2.21
C TYR A 210 13.04 4.57 -3.46
N SER A 211 13.88 5.13 -4.34
CA SER A 211 14.24 4.50 -5.61
C SER A 211 15.70 4.02 -5.65
N SER A 212 16.39 4.01 -4.50
CA SER A 212 17.71 3.39 -4.37
C SER A 212 17.60 1.87 -4.59
N VAL A 213 18.65 1.28 -5.17
CA VAL A 213 18.70 -0.17 -5.43
C VAL A 213 18.70 -0.96 -4.12
N GLU A 214 19.38 -0.50 -3.07
CA GLU A 214 19.38 -1.17 -1.78
C GLU A 214 18.15 -0.80 -0.93
N PRO A 215 17.51 -1.75 -0.21
CA PRO A 215 17.89 -3.17 -0.08
C PRO A 215 17.34 -4.06 -1.21
N SER A 216 17.92 -5.25 -1.38
CA SER A 216 17.46 -6.26 -2.37
C SER A 216 16.13 -6.92 -2.04
N LYS A 217 15.69 -6.84 -0.78
CA LYS A 217 14.43 -7.38 -0.29
C LYS A 217 13.88 -6.49 0.83
N ASN A 218 12.56 -6.43 0.95
CA ASN A 218 11.82 -5.63 1.91
C ASN A 218 12.10 -4.12 1.78
N GLY A 219 12.44 -3.65 0.57
CA GLY A 219 12.59 -2.23 0.30
C GLY A 219 11.22 -1.55 0.33
N GLU A 220 11.10 -0.44 1.06
CA GLU A 220 9.82 0.25 1.20
C GLU A 220 9.71 1.46 0.26
N VAL A 221 8.49 1.75 -0.19
CA VAL A 221 8.07 3.00 -0.82
C VAL A 221 6.88 3.52 -0.02
N ILE A 222 7.03 4.72 0.54
CA ILE A 222 5.99 5.35 1.37
C ILE A 222 5.49 6.60 0.68
N TYR A 223 4.18 6.66 0.43
CA TYR A 223 3.49 7.85 -0.03
C TYR A 223 2.56 8.37 1.08
N ARG A 224 2.57 9.67 1.32
CA ARG A 224 1.62 10.35 2.22
C ARG A 224 0.93 11.44 1.42
N VAL A 225 -0.40 11.45 1.47
CA VAL A 225 -1.23 12.41 0.73
C VAL A 225 -0.95 13.84 1.19
N LEU A 226 -0.97 14.05 2.51
CA LEU A 226 -0.65 15.35 3.09
C LEU A 226 0.85 15.42 3.42
N PRO A 227 1.60 16.37 2.83
CA PRO A 227 2.99 16.60 3.18
C PRO A 227 3.12 17.17 4.60
N PRO A 228 4.31 17.08 5.23
CA PRO A 228 4.56 17.62 6.57
C PRO A 228 4.74 19.15 6.53
N MET A 229 3.73 19.87 6.04
CA MET A 229 3.67 21.33 5.99
C MET A 229 2.52 21.84 6.85
N ASN A 230 2.51 23.14 7.15
CA ASN A 230 1.41 23.73 7.90
C ASN A 230 0.15 23.83 7.03
N ILE A 231 -0.97 23.28 7.51
CA ILE A 231 -2.27 23.32 6.83
C ILE A 231 -3.18 24.21 7.66
N GLU A 232 -3.47 25.41 7.18
CA GLU A 232 -4.28 26.41 7.90
C GLU A 232 -5.72 25.92 8.12
N ASN A 233 -6.34 25.36 7.06
CA ASN A 233 -7.70 24.84 7.11
C ASN A 233 -7.77 23.41 6.55
N PRO A 234 -7.82 22.37 7.41
CA PRO A 234 -7.95 20.98 6.99
C PRO A 234 -9.22 20.68 6.18
N TYR A 235 -10.28 21.49 6.34
CA TYR A 235 -11.57 21.32 5.66
C TYR A 235 -11.65 22.09 4.34
N ALA A 236 -10.59 22.81 3.95
CA ALA A 236 -10.57 23.48 2.66
C ALA A 236 -10.73 22.47 1.51
N GLU A 237 -11.46 22.86 0.47
CA GLU A 237 -11.84 21.96 -0.62
C GLU A 237 -10.62 21.30 -1.28
N HIS A 238 -9.57 22.07 -1.56
CA HIS A 238 -8.34 21.55 -2.17
C HIS A 238 -7.61 20.52 -1.27
N VAL A 239 -7.73 20.62 0.06
CA VAL A 239 -7.14 19.65 1.01
C VAL A 239 -7.97 18.37 1.03
N GLN A 240 -9.30 18.51 1.17
CA GLN A 240 -10.23 17.39 1.18
C GLN A 240 -10.18 16.62 -0.15
N ASN A 241 -10.12 17.34 -1.27
CA ASN A 241 -10.02 16.73 -2.60
C ASN A 241 -8.72 15.95 -2.78
N MET A 242 -7.64 16.23 -2.04
CA MET A 242 -6.44 15.38 -2.05
C MET A 242 -6.64 14.07 -1.30
N LEU A 243 -7.47 14.06 -0.26
CA LEU A 243 -7.77 12.86 0.54
C LEU A 243 -8.80 11.94 -0.15
N LYS A 244 -9.73 12.50 -0.93
CA LYS A 244 -10.78 11.71 -1.60
C LYS A 244 -10.20 10.69 -2.58
N MET A 245 -10.70 9.47 -2.51
CA MET A 245 -10.28 8.39 -3.39
C MET A 245 -11.40 7.35 -3.55
N THR A 246 -11.69 6.99 -4.80
CA THR A 246 -12.53 5.85 -5.19
C THR A 246 -11.72 4.77 -5.90
N ASN A 247 -10.60 5.11 -6.53
CA ASN A 247 -9.69 4.15 -7.13
C ASN A 247 -8.23 4.52 -6.87
N LEU A 248 -7.39 3.51 -6.68
CA LEU A 248 -5.94 3.63 -6.60
C LEU A 248 -5.32 2.82 -7.72
N ARG A 249 -4.36 3.39 -8.45
CA ARG A 249 -3.55 2.67 -9.44
C ARG A 249 -2.08 2.93 -9.18
N ILE A 250 -1.29 1.87 -9.25
CA ILE A 250 0.15 1.93 -9.15
C ILE A 250 0.69 1.38 -10.47
N ASN A 251 1.54 2.15 -11.15
CA ASN A 251 2.15 1.76 -12.41
C ASN A 251 3.67 1.64 -12.21
N PHE A 252 4.24 0.52 -12.68
CA PHE A 252 5.65 0.15 -12.58
C PHE A 252 6.32 0.11 -13.96
#